data_AF-A0A3B9EP25-F1
#
_entry.id   AF-A0A3B9EP25-F1
#
_cell.length_a   1.000
_cell.length_b   1.000
_cell.length_c   1.000
_cell.angle_alpha   90.00
_cell.angle_beta   90.00
_cell.angle_gamma   90.00
#
_symmetry.space_group_name_H-M   'P 1'
#
loop_
_entity.id
_entity.type
_entity.pdbx_description
1 polymer ?
#
loop_
_entity_poly.entity_id
_entity_poly.type
_entity_poly.pdbx_seq_one_letter_code
_entity_poly.pdbx_strand_id
1 'polypeptide(L)'
;LLPMVASAIEESGIALGAQDCHGNEKGAHTGDVSAKLLAQVGCAYVIVGHSERRTDHGETDEQVRAKAEAAQAAGMAAIVCVGETEAERDAGRATEVVVGQVVGSVPEGATAENLVIAYEPVWAIGTGKTATPQDAQDMHAAIRASLADRFGAETAAGIRILYGGSMKPGNAAELLALADVDGGLIGGASLVADDFWAIGQAAG
;
A
#
# COMPACT_ATOMS: atom_id res chain seq x y z
N LEU A 1 9.55 -19.20 1.04
CA LEU A 1 9.52 -18.39 2.29
C LEU A 1 8.10 -18.26 2.83
N LEU A 2 7.11 -17.82 2.03
CA LEU A 2 5.72 -17.64 2.47
C LEU A 2 5.12 -18.80 3.28
N PRO A 3 5.23 -20.09 2.88
CA PRO A 3 4.68 -21.19 3.69
C PRO A 3 5.34 -21.34 5.07
N MET A 4 6.62 -21.02 5.20
CA MET A 4 7.32 -21.07 6.49
C MET A 4 6.86 -19.94 7.40
N VAL A 5 6.65 -18.73 6.86
CA VAL A 5 6.10 -17.61 7.62
C VAL A 5 4.66 -17.90 8.01
N ALA A 6 3.84 -18.43 7.10
CA ALA A 6 2.45 -18.84 7.38
C ALA A 6 2.36 -19.75 8.61
N SER A 7 3.25 -20.76 8.69
CA SER A 7 3.31 -21.66 9.83
C SER A 7 3.81 -20.98 11.11
N ALA A 8 4.74 -20.03 11.01
CA ALA A 8 5.28 -19.32 12.16
C ALA A 8 4.29 -18.32 12.79
N ILE A 9 3.35 -17.81 12.02
CA ILE A 9 2.35 -16.82 12.47
C ILE A 9 0.98 -17.44 12.74
N GLU A 10 0.86 -18.77 12.70
CA GLU A 10 -0.40 -19.46 12.96
C GLU A 10 -0.96 -19.07 14.33
N GLU A 11 -2.27 -18.77 14.40
CA GLU A 11 -2.98 -18.31 15.62
C GLU A 11 -2.46 -16.99 16.24
N SER A 12 -1.55 -16.26 15.59
CA SER A 12 -0.99 -15.00 16.13
C SER A 12 -1.87 -13.76 15.95
N GLY A 13 -2.88 -13.84 15.07
CA GLY A 13 -3.64 -12.67 14.61
C GLY A 13 -2.93 -11.83 13.54
N ILE A 14 -1.70 -12.19 13.14
CA ILE A 14 -0.97 -11.55 12.05
C ILE A 14 -1.40 -12.15 10.71
N ALA A 15 -1.75 -11.29 9.74
CA ALA A 15 -2.07 -11.72 8.39
C ALA A 15 -0.81 -11.85 7.52
N LEU A 16 -0.78 -12.83 6.62
CA LEU A 16 0.28 -12.98 5.62
C LEU A 16 -0.03 -12.16 4.38
N GLY A 17 1.00 -11.58 3.76
CA GLY A 17 0.88 -10.91 2.47
C GLY A 17 2.06 -11.18 1.55
N ALA A 18 1.86 -10.89 0.26
CA ALA A 18 2.90 -10.95 -0.77
C ALA A 18 3.32 -9.54 -1.24
N GLN A 19 4.52 -9.43 -1.80
CA GLN A 19 5.07 -8.16 -2.28
C GLN A 19 4.73 -7.84 -3.74
N ASP A 20 4.23 -8.82 -4.49
CA ASP A 20 3.73 -8.64 -5.85
C ASP A 20 2.86 -9.84 -6.28
N CYS A 21 2.05 -9.66 -7.32
CA CYS A 21 1.43 -10.74 -8.07
C CYS A 21 1.30 -10.41 -9.56
N HIS A 22 1.05 -11.43 -10.36
CA HIS A 22 0.75 -11.27 -11.78
C HIS A 22 -0.73 -10.95 -12.01
N GLY A 23 -1.02 -10.09 -13.00
CA GLY A 23 -2.40 -9.68 -13.35
C GLY A 23 -3.24 -10.77 -14.03
N ASN A 24 -2.59 -11.76 -14.66
CA ASN A 24 -3.29 -12.94 -15.19
C ASN A 24 -3.30 -14.08 -14.17
N GLU A 25 -4.44 -14.77 -14.04
CA GLU A 25 -4.61 -15.95 -13.17
C GLU A 25 -3.66 -17.10 -13.55
N LYS A 26 -3.38 -17.28 -14.85
CA LYS A 26 -2.55 -18.33 -15.42
C LYS A 26 -2.04 -17.93 -16.81
N GLY A 27 -0.95 -18.53 -17.26
CA GLY A 27 -0.42 -18.32 -18.61
C GLY A 27 1.07 -18.63 -18.68
N ALA A 28 1.67 -18.36 -19.84
CA ALA A 28 3.11 -18.52 -20.07
C ALA A 28 3.89 -17.31 -19.53
N HIS A 29 3.92 -17.18 -18.21
CA HIS A 29 4.54 -16.08 -17.47
C HIS A 29 5.65 -16.62 -16.55
N THR A 30 6.72 -17.13 -17.15
CA THR A 30 7.82 -17.78 -16.42
C THR A 30 8.48 -16.80 -15.45
N GLY A 31 8.50 -17.16 -14.17
CA GLY A 31 9.07 -16.34 -13.09
C GLY A 31 8.03 -15.60 -12.25
N ASP A 32 6.80 -15.48 -12.75
CA ASP A 32 5.72 -14.77 -12.07
C ASP A 32 4.90 -15.70 -11.16
N VAL A 33 4.24 -15.09 -10.17
CA VAL A 33 3.33 -15.77 -9.24
C VAL A 33 1.93 -15.17 -9.38
N SER A 34 0.92 -16.00 -9.64
CA SER A 34 -0.46 -15.52 -9.72
C SER A 34 -1.06 -15.28 -8.34
N ALA A 35 -2.00 -14.34 -8.26
CA ALA A 35 -2.75 -14.04 -7.04
C ALA A 35 -3.40 -15.28 -6.41
N LYS A 36 -3.91 -16.20 -7.25
CA LYS A 36 -4.51 -17.46 -6.82
C LYS A 36 -3.55 -18.36 -6.06
N LEU A 37 -2.29 -18.46 -6.49
CA LEU A 37 -1.27 -19.25 -5.80
C LEU A 37 -0.93 -18.63 -4.43
N LEU A 38 -0.90 -17.30 -4.35
CA LEU A 38 -0.66 -16.60 -3.08
C LEU A 38 -1.79 -16.85 -2.07
N ALA A 39 -3.05 -16.75 -2.51
CA ALA A 39 -4.21 -17.07 -1.68
C ALA A 39 -4.18 -18.52 -1.17
N GLN A 40 -3.74 -19.47 -2.00
CA GLN A 40 -3.59 -20.88 -1.59
C GLN A 40 -2.53 -21.10 -0.50
N VAL A 41 -1.54 -20.21 -0.40
CA VAL A 41 -0.51 -20.23 0.66
C VAL A 41 -0.96 -19.45 1.90
N GLY A 42 -2.18 -18.90 1.89
CA GLY A 42 -2.78 -18.19 3.03
C GLY A 42 -2.50 -16.70 3.06
N CYS A 43 -2.02 -16.10 1.95
CA CYS A 43 -1.94 -14.65 1.86
C CYS A 43 -3.35 -14.04 1.89
N ALA A 44 -3.55 -13.05 2.74
CA ALA A 44 -4.77 -12.23 2.79
C ALA A 44 -4.56 -10.88 2.08
N TYR A 45 -3.31 -10.47 1.87
CA TYR A 45 -2.94 -9.20 1.26
C TYR A 45 -1.90 -9.38 0.14
N VAL A 46 -1.87 -8.45 -0.81
CA VAL A 46 -0.75 -8.30 -1.75
C VAL A 46 -0.47 -6.84 -2.04
N ILE A 47 0.80 -6.47 -2.00
CA ILE A 47 1.28 -5.15 -2.42
C ILE A 47 1.33 -5.12 -3.95
N VAL A 48 0.81 -4.06 -4.55
CA VAL A 48 0.85 -3.83 -6.00
C VAL A 48 1.21 -2.38 -6.29
N GLY A 49 2.01 -2.15 -7.33
CA GLY A 49 2.43 -0.81 -7.71
C GLY A 49 3.35 -0.11 -6.73
N HIS A 50 4.11 -0.86 -5.91
CA HIS A 50 5.17 -0.29 -5.08
C HIS A 50 6.11 0.57 -5.94
N SER A 51 6.63 1.66 -5.37
CA SER A 51 7.45 2.64 -6.11
C SER A 51 8.64 2.01 -6.85
N GLU A 52 9.31 1.03 -6.24
CA GLU A 52 10.40 0.24 -6.85
C GLU A 52 9.90 -0.55 -8.08
N ARG A 53 8.68 -1.10 -8.04
CA ARG A 53 8.10 -1.81 -9.18
C ARG A 53 7.73 -0.86 -10.33
N ARG A 54 7.19 0.31 -10.00
CA ARG A 54 6.91 1.35 -11.01
C ARG A 54 8.19 1.86 -11.67
N THR A 55 9.25 2.06 -10.87
CA THR A 55 10.51 2.64 -11.33
C THR A 55 11.40 1.61 -12.05
N ASP A 56 11.65 0.47 -11.42
CA ASP A 56 12.64 -0.50 -11.89
C ASP A 56 12.05 -1.52 -12.87
N HIS A 57 10.74 -1.78 -12.78
CA HIS A 57 10.02 -2.71 -13.64
C HIS A 57 9.03 -2.03 -14.61
N GLY A 58 8.88 -0.71 -14.53
CA GLY A 58 8.07 0.07 -15.46
C GLY A 58 6.57 -0.17 -15.34
N GLU A 59 6.07 -0.54 -14.16
CA GLU A 59 4.65 -0.83 -13.95
C GLU A 59 3.77 0.42 -14.11
N THR A 60 2.84 0.39 -15.06
CA THR A 60 1.86 1.45 -15.29
C THR A 60 0.66 1.30 -14.37
N ASP A 61 -0.14 2.38 -14.24
CA ASP A 61 -1.37 2.36 -13.46
C ASP A 61 -2.34 1.26 -13.92
N GLU A 62 -2.45 1.02 -15.23
CA GLU A 62 -3.29 -0.05 -15.78
C GLU A 62 -2.80 -1.44 -15.38
N GLN A 63 -1.48 -1.64 -15.34
CA GLN A 63 -0.89 -2.91 -14.89
C GLN A 63 -1.12 -3.11 -13.39
N VAL A 64 -0.96 -2.06 -12.59
CA VAL A 64 -1.26 -2.11 -11.14
C VAL A 64 -2.73 -2.42 -10.91
N ARG A 65 -3.64 -1.80 -11.67
CA ARG A 65 -5.08 -2.12 -11.61
C ARG A 65 -5.36 -3.58 -11.95
N ALA A 66 -4.77 -4.10 -13.03
CA ALA A 66 -4.95 -5.51 -13.39
C ALA A 66 -4.46 -6.48 -12.30
N LYS A 67 -3.36 -6.14 -11.61
CA LYS A 67 -2.86 -6.91 -10.46
C LYS A 67 -3.79 -6.81 -9.24
N ALA A 68 -4.31 -5.62 -8.95
CA ALA A 68 -5.29 -5.41 -7.89
C ALA A 68 -6.59 -6.20 -8.16
N GLU A 69 -7.07 -6.20 -9.40
CA GLU A 69 -8.23 -7.01 -9.83
C GLU A 69 -7.97 -8.51 -9.64
N ALA A 70 -6.78 -8.99 -10.01
CA ALA A 70 -6.40 -10.38 -9.82
C ALA A 70 -6.36 -10.78 -8.34
N ALA A 71 -5.85 -9.89 -7.46
CA ALA A 71 -5.83 -10.07 -6.02
C ALA A 71 -7.25 -10.18 -5.44
N GLN A 72 -8.11 -9.22 -5.78
CA GLN A 72 -9.50 -9.18 -5.33
C GLN A 72 -10.30 -10.39 -5.83
N ALA A 73 -10.10 -10.81 -7.08
CA ALA A 73 -10.71 -12.02 -7.63
C ALA A 73 -10.24 -13.31 -6.93
N ALA A 74 -9.05 -13.30 -6.35
CA ALA A 74 -8.53 -14.40 -5.52
C ALA A 74 -8.98 -14.33 -4.05
N GLY A 75 -9.77 -13.32 -3.66
CA GLY A 75 -10.26 -13.12 -2.30
C GLY A 75 -9.26 -12.44 -1.35
N MET A 76 -8.22 -11.80 -1.88
CA MET A 76 -7.26 -11.01 -1.10
C MET A 76 -7.58 -9.52 -1.18
N ALA A 77 -7.12 -8.74 -0.20
CA ALA A 77 -7.09 -7.29 -0.28
C ALA A 77 -5.83 -6.81 -1.03
N ALA A 78 -6.01 -5.89 -1.97
CA ALA A 78 -4.91 -5.24 -2.66
C ALA A 78 -4.43 -4.03 -1.85
N ILE A 79 -3.13 -3.96 -1.57
CA ILE A 79 -2.46 -2.76 -1.05
C ILE A 79 -1.88 -2.02 -2.25
N VAL A 80 -2.60 -1.01 -2.74
CA VAL A 80 -2.21 -0.23 -3.92
C VAL A 80 -1.31 0.92 -3.48
N CYS A 81 -0.06 0.90 -3.92
CA CYS A 81 0.90 1.94 -3.63
C CYS A 81 0.83 3.08 -4.65
N VAL A 82 0.87 4.31 -4.13
CA VAL A 82 0.86 5.56 -4.88
C VAL A 82 1.83 6.55 -4.25
N GLY A 83 2.40 7.44 -5.05
CA GLY A 83 3.39 8.40 -4.59
C GLY A 83 4.01 9.21 -5.71
N GLU A 84 4.40 10.43 -5.38
CA GLU A 84 5.09 11.34 -6.29
C GLU A 84 6.62 11.27 -6.09
N THR A 85 7.35 11.62 -7.15
CA THR A 85 8.80 11.86 -7.12
C THR A 85 9.14 13.24 -6.55
N GLU A 86 10.39 13.45 -6.14
CA GLU A 86 10.88 14.76 -5.67
C GLU A 86 10.64 15.85 -6.74
N ALA A 87 10.92 15.54 -8.01
CA ALA A 87 10.73 16.47 -9.13
C ALA A 87 9.26 16.85 -9.37
N GLU A 88 8.32 15.92 -9.16
CA GLU A 88 6.90 16.20 -9.28
C GLU A 88 6.39 17.07 -8.12
N ARG A 89 6.88 16.81 -6.90
CA ARG A 89 6.59 17.65 -5.73
C ARG A 89 7.15 19.06 -5.89
N ASP A 90 8.41 19.20 -6.30
CA ASP A 90 9.05 20.49 -6.53
C ASP A 90 8.37 21.29 -7.65
N ALA A 91 7.75 20.60 -8.61
CA ALA A 91 6.93 21.21 -9.66
C ALA A 91 5.50 21.57 -9.21
N GLY A 92 5.12 21.33 -7.95
CA GLY A 92 3.78 21.59 -7.43
C GLY A 92 2.71 20.62 -7.93
N ARG A 93 3.10 19.44 -8.44
CA ARG A 93 2.21 18.44 -9.05
C ARG A 93 1.94 17.22 -8.18
N ALA A 94 2.40 17.21 -6.92
CA ALA A 94 2.28 16.05 -6.03
C ALA A 94 0.85 15.50 -5.95
N THR A 95 -0.12 16.35 -5.63
CA THR A 95 -1.53 15.93 -5.50
C THR A 95 -2.12 15.45 -6.81
N GLU A 96 -1.83 16.14 -7.92
CA GLU A 96 -2.29 15.74 -9.26
C GLU A 96 -1.79 14.34 -9.62
N VAL A 97 -0.50 14.07 -9.41
CA VAL A 97 0.14 12.79 -9.71
C VAL A 97 -0.46 11.68 -8.84
N VAL A 98 -0.51 11.87 -7.52
CA VAL A 98 -1.00 10.85 -6.59
C VAL A 98 -2.47 10.53 -6.82
N VAL A 99 -3.32 11.55 -7.00
CA VAL A 99 -4.74 11.35 -7.31
C VAL A 99 -4.91 10.67 -8.67
N GLY A 100 -4.10 11.04 -9.68
CA GLY A 100 -4.08 10.38 -10.98
C GLY A 100 -3.76 8.88 -10.88
N GLN A 101 -2.73 8.54 -10.10
CA GLN A 101 -2.36 7.14 -9.84
C GLN A 101 -3.48 6.38 -9.11
N VAL A 102 -4.14 6.98 -8.11
CA VAL A 102 -5.31 6.37 -7.43
C VAL A 102 -6.43 6.07 -8.45
N VAL A 103 -6.75 7.04 -9.31
CA VAL A 103 -7.78 6.87 -10.35
C VAL A 103 -7.40 5.76 -11.33
N GLY A 104 -6.16 5.73 -11.81
CA GLY A 104 -5.69 4.77 -12.79
C GLY A 104 -5.49 3.35 -12.25
N SER A 105 -5.06 3.23 -10.98
CA SER A 105 -4.60 1.97 -10.38
C SER A 105 -5.66 1.22 -9.57
N VAL A 106 -6.70 1.91 -9.08
CA VAL A 106 -7.70 1.27 -8.21
C VAL A 106 -8.87 0.69 -9.04
N PRO A 107 -9.24 -0.60 -8.85
CA PRO A 107 -10.36 -1.22 -9.55
C PRO A 107 -11.71 -0.57 -9.25
N GLU A 108 -12.63 -0.60 -10.21
CA GLU A 108 -13.99 -0.04 -10.05
C GLU A 108 -14.85 -0.78 -9.01
N GLY A 109 -14.56 -2.06 -8.76
CA GLY A 109 -15.24 -2.88 -7.75
C GLY A 109 -14.62 -2.83 -6.36
N ALA A 110 -13.74 -1.85 -6.09
CA ALA A 110 -13.06 -1.73 -4.81
C ALA A 110 -14.03 -1.39 -3.66
N THR A 111 -13.74 -1.93 -2.49
CA THR A 111 -14.49 -1.77 -1.25
C THR A 111 -13.50 -1.58 -0.09
N ALA A 112 -14.01 -1.18 1.08
CA ALA A 112 -13.22 -1.12 2.30
C ALA A 112 -12.56 -2.46 2.70
N GLU A 113 -13.15 -3.59 2.32
CA GLU A 113 -12.67 -4.92 2.68
C GLU A 113 -11.52 -5.39 1.80
N ASN A 114 -11.51 -5.01 0.52
CA ASN A 114 -10.61 -5.56 -0.49
C ASN A 114 -9.59 -4.54 -1.05
N LEU A 115 -9.57 -3.32 -0.53
CA LEU A 115 -8.63 -2.27 -0.90
C LEU A 115 -8.00 -1.61 0.33
N VAL A 116 -6.70 -1.39 0.24
CA VAL A 116 -5.92 -0.49 1.07
C VAL A 116 -5.09 0.38 0.14
N ILE A 117 -4.97 1.67 0.43
CA ILE A 117 -4.02 2.56 -0.24
C ILE A 117 -2.78 2.72 0.62
N ALA A 118 -1.60 2.68 0.03
CA ALA A 118 -0.37 3.09 0.68
C ALA A 118 0.20 4.33 -0.02
N TYR A 119 0.21 5.46 0.66
CA TYR A 119 0.87 6.66 0.19
C TYR A 119 2.36 6.63 0.57
N GLU A 120 3.21 6.57 -0.45
CA GLU A 120 4.65 6.44 -0.32
C GLU A 120 5.36 7.52 -1.15
N PRO A 121 5.56 8.74 -0.59
CA PRO A 121 6.31 9.77 -1.30
C PRO A 121 7.71 9.23 -1.63
N VAL A 122 8.03 9.08 -2.92
CA VAL A 122 9.22 8.36 -3.39
C VAL A 122 10.50 8.98 -2.84
N TRP A 123 10.49 10.30 -2.66
CA TRP A 123 11.59 11.08 -2.09
C TRP A 123 11.84 10.83 -0.59
N ALA A 124 10.91 10.19 0.12
CA ALA A 124 11.02 9.81 1.52
C ALA A 124 11.40 8.33 1.73
N ILE A 125 11.54 7.52 0.67
CA ILE A 125 11.85 6.09 0.77
C ILE A 125 13.36 5.90 0.88
N GLY A 126 13.83 5.38 2.03
CA GLY A 126 15.25 5.03 2.23
C GLY A 126 16.23 6.21 2.26
N THR A 127 15.76 7.46 2.13
CA THR A 127 16.60 8.67 2.10
C THR A 127 16.84 9.25 3.49
N GLY A 128 16.09 8.82 4.50
CA GLY A 128 16.07 9.44 5.83
C GLY A 128 15.37 10.80 5.88
N LYS A 129 14.89 11.32 4.73
CA LYS A 129 13.91 12.41 4.68
C LYS A 129 12.55 11.81 5.03
N THR A 130 11.77 12.55 5.81
CA THR A 130 10.39 12.17 6.17
C THR A 130 9.50 13.34 5.78
N ALA A 131 8.33 13.05 5.22
CA ALA A 131 7.33 14.08 5.02
C ALA A 131 6.93 14.67 6.38
N THR A 132 6.62 15.97 6.41
CA THR A 132 6.06 16.53 7.64
C THR A 132 4.71 15.86 7.94
N PRO A 133 4.26 15.81 9.20
CA PRO A 133 2.92 15.33 9.52
C PRO A 133 1.83 16.03 8.71
N GLN A 134 1.99 17.34 8.44
CA GLN A 134 1.06 18.09 7.61
C GLN A 134 1.08 17.63 6.15
N ASP A 135 2.25 17.38 5.56
CA ASP A 135 2.36 16.84 4.20
C ASP A 135 1.65 15.48 4.07
N ALA A 136 1.82 14.61 5.06
CA ALA A 136 1.17 13.31 5.10
C ALA A 136 -0.35 13.47 5.21
N GLN A 137 -0.82 14.29 6.16
CA GLN A 137 -2.24 14.57 6.35
C GLN A 137 -2.91 15.16 5.10
N ASP A 138 -2.29 16.17 4.47
CA ASP A 138 -2.86 16.83 3.29
C ASP A 138 -2.99 15.87 2.11
N MET A 139 -1.99 15.01 1.88
CA MET A 139 -2.05 14.03 0.81
C MET A 139 -3.08 12.93 1.11
N HIS A 140 -3.12 12.42 2.34
CA HIS A 140 -4.10 11.41 2.73
C HIS A 140 -5.54 11.93 2.60
N ALA A 141 -5.79 13.17 3.00
CA ALA A 141 -7.10 13.82 2.80
C ALA A 141 -7.46 13.94 1.31
N ALA A 142 -6.50 14.28 0.44
CA ALA A 142 -6.72 14.33 -1.01
C ALA A 142 -7.02 12.95 -1.62
N ILE A 143 -6.31 11.90 -1.16
CA ILE A 143 -6.61 10.51 -1.54
C ILE A 143 -8.01 10.13 -1.08
N ARG A 144 -8.39 10.40 0.17
CA ARG A 144 -9.71 10.08 0.69
C ARG A 144 -10.83 10.79 -0.07
N ALA A 145 -10.63 12.06 -0.43
CA ALA A 145 -11.56 12.81 -1.26
C ALA A 145 -11.73 12.15 -2.65
N SER A 146 -10.63 11.78 -3.31
CA SER A 146 -10.67 11.06 -4.60
C SER A 146 -11.42 9.72 -4.50
N LEU A 147 -11.21 8.96 -3.43
CA LEU A 147 -11.95 7.72 -3.18
C LEU A 147 -13.45 7.99 -2.93
N ALA A 148 -13.79 9.07 -2.23
CA ALA A 148 -15.18 9.44 -1.96
C ALA A 148 -15.92 9.84 -3.24
N ASP A 149 -15.25 10.54 -4.15
CA ASP A 149 -15.80 10.92 -5.46
C ASP A 149 -16.08 9.68 -6.33
N ARG A 150 -15.25 8.64 -6.24
CA ARG A 150 -15.40 7.41 -7.02
C ARG A 150 -16.37 6.41 -6.43
N PHE A 151 -16.29 6.17 -5.12
CA PHE A 151 -16.97 5.04 -4.46
C PHE A 151 -18.01 5.46 -3.42
N GLY A 152 -18.21 6.78 -3.26
CA GLY A 152 -19.06 7.36 -2.22
C GLY A 152 -18.34 7.50 -0.87
N ALA A 153 -18.81 8.48 -0.09
CA ALA A 153 -18.18 8.85 1.19
C ALA A 153 -18.12 7.70 2.21
N GLU A 154 -19.14 6.84 2.25
CA GLU A 154 -19.18 5.70 3.18
C GLU A 154 -18.08 4.68 2.86
N THR A 155 -17.94 4.29 1.59
CA THR A 155 -16.89 3.36 1.16
C THR A 155 -15.50 3.96 1.40
N ALA A 156 -15.31 5.23 1.06
CA ALA A 156 -14.04 5.93 1.25
C ALA A 156 -13.63 6.10 2.72
N ALA A 157 -14.59 6.23 3.62
CA ALA A 157 -14.33 6.25 5.07
C ALA A 157 -13.86 4.89 5.61
N GLY A 158 -14.28 3.79 4.97
CA GLY A 158 -13.84 2.44 5.35
C GLY A 158 -12.51 1.99 4.72
N ILE A 159 -12.09 2.61 3.61
CA ILE A 159 -10.79 2.29 2.99
C ILE A 159 -9.66 2.86 3.84
N ARG A 160 -8.73 1.98 4.23
CA ARG A 160 -7.52 2.35 4.97
C ARG A 160 -6.50 3.01 4.04
N ILE A 161 -5.93 4.12 4.47
CA ILE A 161 -4.86 4.85 3.80
C ILE A 161 -3.63 4.85 4.72
N LEU A 162 -2.62 4.09 4.33
CA LEU A 162 -1.38 3.88 5.07
C LEU A 162 -0.30 4.87 4.62
N TYR A 163 0.56 5.29 5.55
CA TYR A 163 1.74 6.08 5.24
C TYR A 163 3.00 5.21 5.13
N GLY A 164 3.76 5.31 4.02
CA GLY A 164 4.99 4.52 3.79
C GLY A 164 6.30 5.32 3.68
N GLY A 165 6.32 6.60 4.08
CA GLY A 165 7.52 7.45 3.97
C GLY A 165 8.47 7.42 5.17
N SER A 166 9.25 6.35 5.37
CA SER A 166 10.23 6.25 6.49
C SER A 166 9.60 6.36 7.90
N MET A 167 8.46 5.70 8.12
CA MET A 167 7.89 5.55 9.47
C MET A 167 8.79 4.65 10.34
N LYS A 168 9.03 5.09 11.57
CA LYS A 168 9.92 4.47 12.56
C LYS A 168 9.37 4.70 13.98
N PRO A 169 9.85 3.98 15.02
CA PRO A 169 9.31 4.13 16.38
C PRO A 169 9.27 5.59 16.86
N GLY A 170 10.29 6.38 16.52
CA GLY A 170 10.39 7.78 16.94
C GLY A 170 9.42 8.77 16.30
N ASN A 171 8.69 8.41 15.22
CA ASN A 171 7.70 9.30 14.58
C ASN A 171 6.32 8.66 14.39
N ALA A 172 6.16 7.35 14.66
CA ALA A 172 4.92 6.62 14.42
C ALA A 172 3.72 7.24 15.17
N ALA A 173 3.86 7.56 16.46
CA ALA A 173 2.77 8.11 17.26
C ALA A 173 2.25 9.47 16.74
N GLU A 174 3.13 10.31 16.20
CA GLU A 174 2.74 11.60 15.63
C GLU A 174 2.00 11.42 14.31
N LEU A 175 2.48 10.53 13.44
CA LEU A 175 1.86 10.23 12.15
C LEU A 175 0.50 9.53 12.32
N LEU A 176 0.39 8.59 13.26
CA LEU A 176 -0.83 7.83 13.53
C LEU A 176 -1.90 8.65 14.27
N ALA A 177 -1.54 9.82 14.81
CA ALA A 177 -2.50 10.75 15.41
C ALA A 177 -3.22 11.63 14.36
N LEU A 178 -2.80 11.57 13.10
CA LEU A 178 -3.38 12.34 12.00
C LEU A 178 -4.72 11.73 11.57
N ALA A 179 -5.69 12.58 11.24
CA ALA A 179 -7.08 12.19 11.05
C ALA A 179 -7.29 11.22 9.87
N ASP A 180 -6.48 11.34 8.81
CA ASP A 180 -6.61 10.54 7.60
C ASP A 180 -5.50 9.47 7.45
N VAL A 181 -4.64 9.29 8.46
CA VAL A 181 -3.58 8.27 8.47
C VAL A 181 -4.05 7.06 9.26
N ASP A 182 -4.36 5.97 8.55
CA ASP A 182 -4.98 4.77 9.13
C ASP A 182 -3.95 3.68 9.51
N GLY A 183 -2.66 3.97 9.39
CA GLY A 183 -1.58 3.02 9.65
C GLY A 183 -0.31 3.33 8.86
N GLY A 184 0.59 2.35 8.78
CA GLY A 184 1.83 2.48 8.03
C GLY A 184 2.16 1.27 7.17
N LEU A 185 2.82 1.51 6.03
CA LEU A 185 3.50 0.48 5.24
C LEU A 185 5.01 0.57 5.56
N ILE A 186 5.50 -0.37 6.36
CA ILE A 186 6.81 -0.24 7.01
C ILE A 186 7.89 -0.97 6.22
N GLY A 187 8.84 -0.21 5.66
CA GLY A 187 10.03 -0.73 4.97
C GLY A 187 11.10 -1.24 5.94
N GLY A 188 12.27 -0.58 5.99
CA GLY A 188 13.44 -1.06 6.73
C GLY A 188 13.22 -1.35 8.23
N ALA A 189 12.37 -0.58 8.91
CA ALA A 189 12.05 -0.81 10.32
C ALA A 189 11.27 -2.12 10.57
N SER A 190 10.66 -2.73 9.54
CA SER A 190 10.02 -4.04 9.66
C SER A 190 11.00 -5.21 9.81
N LEU A 191 12.29 -4.98 9.48
CA LEU A 191 13.33 -6.01 9.55
C LEU A 191 13.90 -6.20 10.96
N VAL A 192 13.59 -5.27 11.88
CA VAL A 192 13.99 -5.33 13.29
C VAL A 192 12.72 -5.51 14.12
N ALA A 193 12.57 -6.67 14.74
CA ALA A 193 11.33 -7.06 15.43
C ALA A 193 10.90 -6.03 16.50
N ASP A 194 11.85 -5.52 17.29
CA ASP A 194 11.57 -4.52 18.33
C ASP A 194 11.08 -3.19 17.74
N ASP A 195 11.65 -2.74 16.62
CA ASP A 195 11.22 -1.51 15.95
C ASP A 195 9.83 -1.68 15.34
N PHE A 196 9.59 -2.80 14.65
CA PHE A 196 8.30 -3.10 14.05
C PHE A 196 7.20 -3.20 15.11
N TRP A 197 7.49 -3.88 16.22
CA TRP A 197 6.56 -3.99 17.34
C TRP A 197 6.27 -2.65 18.00
N ALA A 198 7.30 -1.81 18.20
CA ALA A 198 7.12 -0.47 18.76
C ALA A 198 6.24 0.43 17.89
N ILE A 199 6.32 0.31 16.56
CA ILE A 199 5.40 0.99 15.63
C ILE A 199 3.98 0.44 15.79
N GLY A 200 3.82 -0.88 15.85
CA GLY A 200 2.53 -1.53 16.07
C GLY A 200 1.85 -1.06 17.35
N GLN A 201 2.59 -0.95 18.46
CA GLN A 201 2.08 -0.45 19.74
C GLN A 201 1.63 1.01 19.69
N ALA A 202 2.18 1.82 18.77
CA ALA A 202 1.77 3.21 18.60
C ALA A 202 0.41 3.34 17.89
N ALA A 203 -0.07 2.28 17.23
CA ALA A 203 -1.36 2.25 16.52
C ALA A 203 -2.56 1.97 17.44
N GLY A 204 -2.34 1.61 18.70
CA GLY A 204 -3.38 1.22 19.67
C GLY A 204 -3.64 -0.27 19.70
#